data_AF-A0A8S4PGP0-F1
#
_entry.id   AF-A0A8S4PGP0-F1
#
_cell.length_a   1.000
_cell.length_b   1.000
_cell.length_c   1.000
_cell.angle_alpha   90.00
_cell.angle_beta   90.00
_cell.angle_gamma   90.00
#
_symmetry.space_group_name_H-M   'P 1'
#
loop_
_entity.id
_entity.type
_entity.pdbx_description
1 polymer ?
#
loop_
_entity_poly.entity_id
_entity_poly.type
_entity_poly.pdbx_seq_one_letter_code
_entity_poly.pdbx_strand_id
1 'polypeptide(L)'
;MCRQIQTKTLQIPQWYLRYMDVYFDVFDRLGNSDGWVEKEEWVTYYGKCLKSPQERSEKYFKKITYDGRITIDRGVWHLWFIQMNMSDDVNSPGDMFIRMCTEKQD
;
A
#
# COMPACT_ATOMS: atom_id res chain seq x y z
N MET A 1 -36.11 -22.03 4.51
CA MET A 1 -35.78 -20.94 3.57
C MET A 1 -34.40 -20.41 3.91
N CYS A 2 -33.37 -20.69 3.11
CA CYS A 2 -32.06 -20.04 3.27
C CYS A 2 -32.14 -18.66 2.60
N ARG A 3 -31.89 -17.57 3.36
CA ARG A 3 -31.75 -16.23 2.78
C ARG A 3 -30.46 -16.21 1.96
N GLN A 4 -30.58 -15.99 0.65
CA GLN A 4 -29.43 -15.63 -0.18
C GLN A 4 -28.90 -14.29 0.32
N ILE A 5 -27.67 -14.28 0.84
CA ILE A 5 -26.93 -13.05 1.10
C ILE A 5 -26.57 -12.48 -0.27
N GLN A 6 -27.22 -11.40 -0.68
CA GLN A 6 -26.76 -10.61 -1.82
C GLN A 6 -25.46 -9.92 -1.41
N THR A 7 -24.33 -10.52 -1.76
CA THR A 7 -23.04 -9.83 -1.73
C THR A 7 -23.04 -8.81 -2.85
N LYS A 8 -23.20 -7.53 -2.50
CA LYS A 8 -22.92 -6.45 -3.45
C LYS A 8 -21.43 -6.53 -3.79
N THR A 9 -21.09 -6.96 -5.00
CA THR A 9 -19.73 -6.86 -5.50
C THR A 9 -19.37 -5.38 -5.57
N LEU A 10 -18.32 -4.98 -4.85
CA LEU A 10 -17.76 -3.65 -4.97
C LEU A 10 -17.25 -3.48 -6.40
N GLN A 11 -17.89 -2.60 -7.18
CA GLN A 11 -17.38 -2.22 -8.49
C GLN A 11 -16.42 -1.06 -8.34
N ILE A 12 -15.13 -1.33 -8.54
CA ILE A 12 -14.09 -0.31 -8.51
C ILE A 12 -13.96 0.26 -9.94
N PRO A 13 -14.11 1.57 -10.14
CA PRO A 13 -13.98 2.16 -11.46
C PRO A 13 -12.59 1.92 -12.07
N GLN A 14 -12.52 1.57 -13.35
CA GLN A 14 -11.25 1.27 -14.03
C GLN A 14 -10.25 2.42 -13.98
N TRP A 15 -10.72 3.67 -14.04
CA TRP A 15 -9.84 4.84 -13.96
C TRP A 15 -9.12 4.92 -12.60
N TYR A 16 -9.76 4.43 -11.54
CA TYR A 16 -9.21 4.46 -10.20
C TYR A 16 -8.12 3.40 -10.03
N LEU A 17 -8.32 2.21 -10.60
CA LEU A 17 -7.26 1.19 -10.68
C LEU A 17 -6.05 1.70 -11.47
N ARG A 18 -6.27 2.34 -12.63
CA ARG A 18 -5.18 2.94 -13.42
C ARG A 18 -4.44 4.03 -12.65
N TYR A 19 -5.16 4.85 -11.89
CA TYR A 19 -4.55 5.85 -11.02
C TYR A 19 -3.63 5.19 -9.98
N MET A 20 -4.05 4.09 -9.35
CA MET A 20 -3.20 3.34 -8.41
C MET A 20 -1.98 2.72 -9.08
N ASP A 21 -2.13 2.20 -10.29
CA ASP A 21 -1.03 1.60 -11.07
C ASP A 21 0.07 2.61 -11.36
N VAL A 22 -0.28 3.88 -11.61
CA VAL A 22 0.73 4.94 -11.81
C VAL A 22 1.60 5.12 -10.57
N TYR A 23 1.04 5.05 -9.36
CA TYR A 23 1.84 5.11 -8.15
C TYR A 23 2.72 3.87 -8.00
N PHE A 24 2.15 2.67 -8.22
CA PHE A 24 2.92 1.43 -8.16
C PHE A 24 4.14 1.49 -9.09
N ASP A 25 3.95 1.94 -10.34
CA ASP A 25 5.02 2.09 -11.33
C ASP A 25 6.12 3.05 -10.87
N VAL A 26 5.79 4.07 -10.06
CA VAL A 26 6.81 4.97 -9.51
C VAL A 26 7.68 4.25 -8.48
N PHE A 27 7.10 3.39 -7.63
CA PHE A 27 7.86 2.59 -6.67
C PHE A 27 8.74 1.55 -7.36
N ASP A 28 8.14 0.74 -8.24
CA ASP A 28 8.79 -0.35 -8.99
C ASP A 28 9.92 0.14 -9.91
N ARG A 29 9.91 1.42 -10.33
CA ARG A 29 11.00 2.04 -11.10
C ARG A 29 12.17 2.53 -10.26
N LEU A 30 12.06 2.58 -8.93
CA LEU A 30 13.16 2.99 -8.08
C LEU A 30 14.19 1.88 -7.85
N GLY A 31 13.84 0.63 -8.14
CA GLY A 31 14.76 -0.50 -8.16
C GLY A 31 14.80 -1.15 -9.53
N ASN A 32 14.25 -2.35 -9.65
CA ASN A 32 14.53 -3.26 -10.77
C ASN A 32 13.37 -3.40 -11.78
N SER A 33 12.20 -2.82 -11.50
CA SER A 33 11.02 -2.89 -12.37
C SER A 33 10.61 -4.32 -12.72
N ASP A 34 10.55 -5.17 -11.70
CA ASP A 34 10.22 -6.58 -11.81
C ASP A 34 8.77 -6.88 -11.42
N GLY A 35 7.98 -5.86 -11.07
CA GLY A 35 6.55 -5.95 -10.85
C GLY A 35 6.15 -6.21 -9.39
N TRP A 36 7.08 -6.00 -8.46
CA TRP A 36 6.84 -6.05 -7.01
C TRP A 36 7.69 -5.00 -6.30
N VAL A 37 7.15 -4.43 -5.22
CA VAL A 37 7.85 -3.41 -4.44
C VAL A 37 8.69 -4.06 -3.34
N GLU A 38 10.01 -3.93 -3.46
CA GLU A 38 10.97 -4.41 -2.46
C GLU A 38 11.18 -3.39 -1.31
N LYS A 39 11.82 -3.85 -0.22
CA LYS A 39 12.11 -2.99 0.94
C LYS A 39 12.94 -1.78 0.53
N GLU A 40 13.94 -2.00 -0.31
CA GLU A 40 14.88 -0.99 -0.77
C GLU A 40 14.18 0.08 -1.61
N GLU A 41 13.26 -0.32 -2.49
CA GLU A 41 12.45 0.57 -3.31
C GLU A 41 11.51 1.41 -2.45
N TRP A 42 10.86 0.76 -1.48
CA TRP A 42 10.01 1.41 -0.50
C TRP A 42 10.75 2.46 0.32
N VAL A 43 11.86 2.05 0.96
CA VAL A 43 12.67 2.94 1.79
C VAL A 43 13.26 4.08 0.95
N THR A 44 13.63 3.81 -0.30
CA THR A 44 14.10 4.84 -1.23
C THR A 44 13.04 5.88 -1.52
N TYR A 45 11.81 5.46 -1.85
CA TYR A 45 10.70 6.38 -2.11
C TYR A 45 10.42 7.27 -0.88
N TYR A 46 10.22 6.65 0.29
CA TYR A 46 9.85 7.40 1.49
C TYR A 46 10.99 8.23 2.06
N GLY A 47 12.22 7.72 2.01
CA GLY A 47 13.41 8.44 2.45
C GLY A 47 13.76 9.63 1.55
N LYS A 48 13.72 9.46 0.22
CA LYS A 48 14.13 10.51 -0.72
C LYS A 48 13.00 11.48 -1.08
N CYS A 49 11.80 10.96 -1.33
CA CYS A 49 10.69 11.79 -1.85
C CYS A 49 9.88 12.43 -0.72
N LEU A 50 9.66 11.72 0.39
CA LEU A 50 8.85 12.21 1.51
C LEU A 50 9.67 12.61 2.74
N LYS A 51 11.01 12.46 2.68
CA LYS A 51 11.94 12.81 3.76
C LYS A 51 11.56 12.14 5.10
N SER A 52 11.01 10.94 5.04
CA SER A 52 10.73 10.14 6.23
C SER A 52 12.05 9.58 6.78
N PRO A 53 12.23 9.52 8.12
CA PRO A 53 13.36 8.81 8.70
C PRO A 53 13.40 7.36 8.21
N GLN A 54 14.56 6.90 7.74
CA GLN A 54 14.75 5.55 7.19
C GLN A 54 14.22 4.46 8.14
N GLU A 55 14.58 4.54 9.42
CA GLU A 55 14.13 3.59 10.44
C GLU A 55 12.60 3.47 10.52
N ARG A 56 11.89 4.62 10.39
CA ARG A 56 10.42 4.64 10.37
C ARG A 56 9.91 3.92 9.12
N SER A 57 10.44 4.22 7.94
CA SER A 57 10.03 3.57 6.69
C SER A 57 10.26 2.06 6.72
N GLU A 58 11.39 1.60 7.25
CA GLU A 58 11.69 0.18 7.43
C GLU A 58 10.74 -0.51 8.40
N LYS A 59 10.44 0.14 9.54
CA LYS A 59 9.49 -0.36 10.53
C LYS A 59 8.09 -0.54 9.94
N TYR A 60 7.63 0.44 9.15
CA TYR A 60 6.34 0.39 8.48
C TYR A 60 6.32 -0.72 7.41
N PHE A 61 7.37 -0.82 6.58
CA PHE A 61 7.48 -1.89 5.59
C PHE A 61 7.40 -3.28 6.23
N LYS A 62 8.17 -3.51 7.31
CA LYS A 62 8.12 -4.77 8.08
C LYS A 62 6.71 -5.06 8.61
N LYS A 63 5.97 -4.03 9.06
CA LYS A 63 4.63 -4.20 9.61
C LYS A 63 3.60 -4.59 8.56
N ILE A 64 3.57 -3.89 7.41
CA ILE A 64 2.58 -4.13 6.35
C ILE A 64 2.84 -5.41 5.55
N THR A 65 4.11 -5.83 5.45
CA THR A 65 4.51 -7.09 4.81
C THR A 65 4.47 -8.28 5.75
N TYR A 66 4.04 -8.08 7.00
CA TYR A 66 4.05 -9.11 8.06
C TYR A 66 5.41 -9.78 8.23
N ASP A 67 6.45 -8.96 8.34
CA ASP A 67 7.85 -9.36 8.43
C ASP A 67 8.36 -10.08 7.17
N GLY A 68 8.05 -9.52 5.99
CA GLY A 68 8.47 -10.06 4.70
C GLY A 68 7.73 -11.31 4.24
N ARG A 69 6.60 -11.66 4.88
CA ARG A 69 5.76 -12.80 4.48
C ARG A 69 4.86 -12.52 3.28
N ILE A 70 4.67 -11.24 2.95
CA ILE A 70 3.87 -10.78 1.82
C ILE A 70 4.75 -9.96 0.89
N THR A 71 4.77 -10.35 -0.39
CA THR A 71 5.32 -9.55 -1.49
C THR A 71 4.30 -8.52 -1.94
N ILE A 72 4.73 -7.29 -2.17
CA ILE A 72 3.85 -6.20 -2.60
C ILE A 72 3.77 -6.20 -4.13
N ASP A 73 2.94 -7.07 -4.68
CA ASP A 73 2.57 -7.00 -6.10
C ASP A 73 1.44 -5.97 -6.34
N ARG A 74 1.06 -5.77 -7.60
CA ARG A 74 -0.03 -4.84 -7.97
C ARG A 74 -1.36 -5.17 -7.32
N GLY A 75 -1.67 -6.45 -7.10
CA GLY A 75 -2.93 -6.86 -6.49
C GLY A 75 -2.97 -6.49 -5.01
N VAL A 76 -1.89 -6.79 -4.28
CA VAL A 76 -1.71 -6.38 -2.88
C VAL A 76 -1.76 -4.85 -2.75
N TRP A 77 -1.10 -4.15 -3.69
CA TRP A 77 -1.12 -2.69 -3.76
C TRP A 77 -2.54 -2.12 -3.90
N HIS A 78 -3.34 -2.65 -4.84
CA HIS A 78 -4.73 -2.23 -5.02
C HIS A 78 -5.55 -2.46 -3.75
N LEU A 79 -5.40 -3.62 -3.10
CA LEU A 79 -6.10 -3.93 -1.85
C LEU A 79 -5.81 -2.91 -0.76
N TRP A 80 -4.54 -2.52 -0.60
CA TRP A 80 -4.16 -1.53 0.40
C TRP A 80 -4.71 -0.14 0.07
N PHE A 81 -4.68 0.28 -1.19
CA PHE A 81 -5.29 1.54 -1.61
C PHE A 81 -6.82 1.55 -1.43
N ILE A 82 -7.48 0.42 -1.61
CA ILE A 82 -8.91 0.29 -1.31
C ILE A 82 -9.13 0.41 0.20
N GLN A 83 -8.38 -0.35 1.01
CA GLN A 83 -8.45 -0.29 2.47
C GLN A 83 -8.26 1.12 3.00
N MET A 84 -7.27 1.83 2.47
CA MET A 84 -6.97 3.22 2.79
C MET A 84 -8.18 4.18 2.64
N ASN A 85 -9.08 3.93 1.68
CA ASN A 85 -10.24 4.79 1.42
C ASN A 85 -11.56 4.27 1.98
N MET A 86 -11.60 2.98 2.34
CA MET A 86 -12.86 2.28 2.63
C MET A 86 -12.87 1.50 3.95
N SER A 87 -11.72 1.34 4.61
CA SER A 87 -11.62 0.64 5.88
C SER A 87 -11.68 1.63 7.05
N ASP A 88 -12.47 1.29 8.06
CA ASP A 88 -12.44 1.96 9.37
C ASP A 88 -11.34 1.39 10.29
N ASP A 89 -10.61 0.35 9.86
CA ASP A 89 -9.53 -0.25 10.63
C ASP A 89 -8.24 0.56 10.48
N VAL A 90 -7.95 1.35 11.53
CA VAL A 90 -6.73 2.15 11.69
C VAL A 90 -5.45 1.30 11.80
N ASN A 91 -5.59 -0.02 11.89
CA ASN A 91 -4.48 -0.98 11.85
C ASN A 91 -4.46 -1.80 10.56
N SER A 92 -5.22 -1.40 9.54
CA SER A 92 -5.08 -1.98 8.21
C SER A 92 -3.75 -1.55 7.57
N PRO A 93 -3.15 -2.39 6.71
CA PRO A 93 -1.97 -2.00 5.92
C PRO A 93 -2.21 -0.71 5.11
N GLY A 94 -3.41 -0.53 4.55
CA GLY A 94 -3.80 0.68 3.82
C GLY A 94 -3.80 1.96 4.66
N ASP A 95 -4.31 1.92 5.90
CA ASP A 95 -4.26 3.09 6.79
C ASP A 95 -2.81 3.41 7.20
N MET A 96 -2.01 2.38 7.51
CA MET A 96 -0.60 2.54 7.85
C MET A 96 0.23 3.15 6.71
N PHE A 97 -0.11 2.83 5.46
CA PHE A 97 0.49 3.43 4.27
C PHE A 97 0.30 4.96 4.25
N ILE A 98 -0.91 5.48 4.54
CA ILE A 98 -1.16 6.92 4.66
C ILE A 98 -0.46 7.52 5.86
N ARG A 99 -0.52 6.87 7.02
CA ARG A 99 -0.01 7.43 8.27
C ARG A 99 1.48 7.71 8.22
N MET A 100 2.25 6.91 7.49
CA MET A 100 3.65 7.20 7.24
C MET A 100 3.88 8.55 6.54
N CYS A 101 2.94 9.02 5.72
CA CYS A 101 2.99 10.32 5.04
C CYS A 101 2.49 11.49 5.91
N THR A 102 1.68 11.23 6.94
CA THR A 102 0.91 12.26 7.66
C THR A 102 1.23 12.38 9.15
N GLU A 103 1.80 11.35 9.77
CA GLU A 103 2.24 11.40 11.17
C GLU A 103 3.38 12.41 11.33
N LYS A 104 3.22 13.32 12.30
CA LYS A 104 4.25 14.32 12.62
C LYS A 104 5.61 13.65 12.86
N GLN A 105 6.64 14.28 12.35
CA GLN A 105 8.02 13.88 12.57
C GLN A 105 8.44 14.52 13.89
N ASP A 106 8.52 13.71 14.95
CA ASP A 106 9.09 14.13 16.24
C ASP A 106 10.63 14.12 16.16
#